data_AF-A0A7S4PU25-F1
#
_entry.id   AF-A0A7S4PU25-F1
#
_cell.length_a   1.000
_cell.length_b   1.000
_cell.length_c   1.000
_cell.angle_alpha   90.00
_cell.angle_beta   90.00
_cell.angle_gamma   90.00
#
_symmetry.space_group_name_H-M   'P 1'
#
loop_
_entity.id
_entity.type
_entity.pdbx_description
1 polymer ?
#
loop_
_entity_poly.entity_id
_entity_poly.type
_entity_poly.pdbx_seq_one_letter_code
_entity_poly.pdbx_strand_id
1 'polypeptide(L)'
;LKPLWPRHAPPSPAAMSMRASDLQTAPRRQPQQQFVGGGYGGRGAGAGGGGAGSARQGEPVKHLVSLGCRCSQAATFKVLQQRRYACPFDWIFSSARMVTHCLRDDFATFLDRSQYFLHATVFDSIGLPPGSAPRDRKLIGHHVYSEMTEGVGRGSIFNHKDPLHSDEDYTYTQRTVERFRHVLATGDRKMFAVMNLNKQLWIESDIRELFDELCKRTNNFVLVAVNCIRNLGERARSFDVELSSREERHGAELLLYRFPCVGDNTGSYFRDDFDASRIRSVLVEPFRFALADDPLIQAWAPPASVPAWEQRQQPQRPQQPAQQSRGCWERGRRGAAAAWRSPGEATLGAGGEADAAADEEASTVADTLELASRASVEDEPPAAKDAEGSLAPAAPKPVRRWASRRAAAA
;
A
#
# COMPACT_ATOMS: atom_id res chain seq x y z
N LEU A 1 4.41 31.96 42.69
CA LEU A 1 5.78 31.60 42.23
C LEU A 1 5.68 30.28 41.45
N LYS A 2 5.69 30.34 40.11
CA LYS A 2 5.75 29.17 39.22
C LYS A 2 7.13 29.15 38.56
N PRO A 3 7.83 28.01 38.42
CA PRO A 3 9.15 28.00 37.81
C PRO A 3 9.06 28.03 36.28
N LEU A 4 9.92 28.86 35.69
CA LEU A 4 10.17 29.00 34.26
C LEU A 4 11.11 27.87 33.80
N TRP A 5 10.69 27.08 32.82
CA TRP A 5 11.59 26.23 32.03
C TRP A 5 12.05 26.99 30.78
N PRO A 6 13.35 26.93 30.41
CA PRO A 6 13.85 27.62 29.23
C PRO A 6 13.48 26.86 27.95
N ARG A 7 13.03 27.61 26.93
CA ARG A 7 12.80 27.12 25.57
C ARG A 7 14.15 26.97 24.85
N HIS A 8 14.54 25.74 24.54
CA HIS A 8 15.57 25.51 23.52
C HIS A 8 14.94 25.53 22.13
N ALA A 9 15.54 26.29 21.21
CA ALA A 9 15.19 26.31 19.80
C ALA A 9 15.64 25.00 19.12
N PRO A 10 14.86 24.46 18.16
CA PRO A 10 15.28 23.27 17.41
C PRO A 10 16.39 23.62 16.40
N PRO A 11 17.31 22.68 16.11
CA PRO A 11 18.33 22.87 15.08
C PRO A 11 17.75 22.80 13.66
N SER A 12 18.34 23.59 12.76
CA SER A 12 18.02 23.71 11.34
C SER A 12 18.36 22.43 10.55
N PRO A 13 17.49 21.92 9.68
CA PRO A 13 17.83 20.78 8.83
C PRO A 13 18.51 21.26 7.54
N ALA A 14 19.83 21.08 7.46
CA ALA A 14 20.54 21.01 6.19
C ALA A 14 20.41 19.59 5.63
N ALA A 15 19.38 19.36 4.81
CA ALA A 15 19.26 18.17 3.99
C ALA A 15 19.39 18.57 2.51
N MET A 16 20.42 18.03 1.85
CA MET A 16 20.62 18.15 0.40
C MET A 16 19.43 17.54 -0.33
N SER A 17 18.59 18.41 -0.89
CA SER A 17 17.53 18.08 -1.83
C SER A 17 18.15 17.79 -3.21
N MET A 18 18.02 16.57 -3.73
CA MET A 18 18.08 16.38 -5.17
C MET A 18 16.85 17.06 -5.79
N ARG A 19 17.08 18.07 -6.63
CA ARG A 19 16.03 18.86 -7.27
C ARG A 19 15.43 18.07 -8.43
N ALA A 20 14.10 17.97 -8.45
CA ALA A 20 13.32 17.39 -9.54
C ALA A 20 13.11 18.36 -10.73
N SER A 21 13.98 19.36 -10.91
CA SER A 21 13.82 20.41 -11.93
C SER A 21 14.59 20.16 -13.24
N ASP A 22 15.36 19.07 -13.35
CA ASP A 22 16.19 18.80 -14.54
C ASP A 22 15.55 17.83 -15.55
N LEU A 23 14.24 17.56 -15.41
CA LEU A 23 13.51 16.66 -16.30
C LEU A 23 12.29 17.36 -16.92
N GLN A 24 12.52 18.32 -17.81
CA GLN A 24 11.60 18.64 -18.91
C GLN A 24 12.22 19.70 -19.85
N THR A 25 12.87 19.21 -20.92
CA THR A 25 12.70 19.62 -22.34
C THR A 25 13.92 19.16 -23.15
N ALA A 26 13.86 17.97 -23.74
CA ALA A 26 14.73 17.59 -24.85
C ALA A 26 14.05 16.50 -25.72
N PRO A 27 14.16 16.55 -27.05
CA PRO A 27 13.46 15.64 -27.95
C PRO A 27 14.07 14.23 -27.93
N ARG A 28 13.20 13.22 -28.13
CA ARG A 28 13.54 11.79 -28.22
C ARG A 28 14.66 11.56 -29.26
N ARG A 29 15.84 11.16 -28.78
CA ARG A 29 16.81 10.36 -29.55
C ARG A 29 17.01 9.02 -28.85
N GLN A 30 16.94 7.93 -29.63
CA GLN A 30 17.29 6.59 -29.16
C GLN A 30 18.77 6.53 -28.78
N PRO A 31 19.17 5.91 -27.65
CA PRO A 31 20.58 5.73 -27.34
C PRO A 31 21.13 4.47 -28.03
N GLN A 32 22.11 4.67 -28.92
CA GLN A 32 23.12 3.66 -29.24
C GLN A 32 24.00 3.46 -28.00
N GLN A 33 24.06 2.24 -27.47
CA GLN A 33 25.00 1.86 -26.42
C GLN A 33 26.35 1.52 -27.05
N GLN A 34 27.37 2.33 -26.76
CA GLN A 34 28.77 1.92 -26.82
C GLN A 34 29.26 1.73 -25.39
N PHE A 35 29.62 0.49 -25.05
CA PHE A 35 30.28 0.15 -23.79
C PHE A 35 31.79 0.39 -23.96
N VAL A 36 32.34 1.32 -23.17
CA VAL A 36 33.79 1.46 -22.97
C VAL A 36 34.12 0.81 -21.62
N GLY A 37 34.94 -0.24 -21.67
CA GLY A 37 35.42 -0.96 -20.49
C GLY A 37 36.51 -0.18 -19.76
N GLY A 38 36.41 -0.16 -18.43
CA GLY A 38 37.48 0.26 -17.52
C GLY A 38 37.55 -0.73 -16.37
N GLY A 39 38.60 -1.54 -16.36
CA GLY A 39 38.84 -2.55 -15.33
C GLY A 39 39.57 -1.96 -14.12
N TYR A 40 39.24 -2.48 -12.94
CA TYR A 40 40.13 -2.49 -11.78
C TYR A 40 40.02 -3.85 -11.09
N GLY A 41 41.15 -4.55 -11.05
CA GLY A 41 41.31 -5.84 -10.39
C GLY A 41 41.57 -5.66 -8.90
N GLY A 42 40.83 -6.41 -8.08
CA GLY A 42 41.12 -6.63 -6.67
C GLY A 42 40.96 -8.12 -6.38
N ARG A 43 42.06 -8.79 -6.04
CA ARG A 43 42.07 -10.17 -5.55
C ARG A 43 41.64 -10.16 -4.09
N GLY A 44 40.52 -10.83 -3.78
CA GLY A 44 40.11 -11.19 -2.43
C GLY A 44 39.51 -12.58 -2.47
N ALA A 45 40.14 -13.52 -1.78
CA ALA A 45 39.72 -14.93 -1.71
C ALA A 45 38.71 -15.14 -0.57
N GLY A 46 37.66 -15.92 -0.86
CA GLY A 46 36.94 -16.72 0.13
C GLY A 46 35.59 -16.19 0.61
N ALA A 47 34.51 -16.60 -0.07
CA ALA A 47 33.26 -17.13 0.51
C ALA A 47 32.14 -17.15 -0.56
N GLY A 48 31.49 -18.31 -0.72
CA GLY A 48 30.18 -18.52 -1.37
C GLY A 48 29.80 -17.63 -2.55
N GLY A 49 30.12 -18.09 -3.77
CA GLY A 49 29.70 -17.42 -5.01
C GLY A 49 28.17 -17.33 -5.14
N GLY A 50 27.60 -16.20 -4.71
CA GLY A 50 26.34 -15.70 -5.21
C GLY A 50 26.53 -15.37 -6.69
N GLY A 51 26.15 -16.31 -7.55
CA GLY A 51 26.26 -16.16 -8.99
C GLY A 51 25.59 -14.86 -9.42
N ALA A 52 26.36 -13.97 -10.05
CA ALA A 52 25.85 -12.82 -10.77
C ALA A 52 24.69 -13.32 -11.66
N GLY A 53 23.48 -12.88 -11.31
CA GLY A 53 22.23 -13.45 -11.82
C GLY A 53 22.19 -13.38 -13.34
N SER A 54 22.42 -14.51 -14.00
CA SER A 54 22.01 -14.67 -15.39
C SER A 54 20.52 -14.34 -15.44
N ALA A 55 20.15 -13.29 -16.18
CA ALA A 55 18.76 -12.92 -16.39
C ALA A 55 17.98 -14.19 -16.75
N ARG A 56 16.86 -14.45 -16.06
CA ARG A 56 16.11 -15.68 -16.27
C ARG A 56 15.75 -15.76 -17.75
N GLN A 57 16.29 -16.76 -18.46
CA GLN A 57 16.03 -16.95 -19.88
C GLN A 57 14.57 -17.33 -20.05
N GLY A 58 13.76 -16.35 -20.42
CA GLY A 58 12.33 -16.52 -20.65
C GLY A 58 11.78 -15.40 -21.52
N GLU A 59 10.55 -15.59 -21.99
CA GLU A 59 9.80 -14.57 -22.72
C GLU A 59 9.77 -13.26 -21.91
N PRO A 60 9.90 -12.08 -22.55
CA PRO A 60 9.84 -10.82 -21.82
C PRO A 60 8.46 -10.59 -21.18
N VAL A 61 8.43 -10.06 -19.97
CA VAL A 61 7.22 -9.63 -19.27
C VAL A 61 6.55 -8.50 -20.06
N LYS A 62 5.29 -8.71 -20.42
CA LYS A 62 4.43 -7.74 -21.13
C LYS A 62 3.57 -6.93 -20.17
N HIS A 63 3.15 -7.54 -19.06
CA HIS A 63 2.27 -6.90 -18.08
C HIS A 63 2.88 -7.00 -16.69
N LEU A 64 3.04 -5.86 -16.01
CA LEU A 64 3.44 -5.79 -14.60
C LEU A 64 2.28 -5.24 -13.77
N VAL A 65 1.82 -6.02 -12.80
CA VAL A 65 0.67 -5.68 -11.96
C VAL A 65 1.05 -5.74 -10.48
N SER A 66 0.78 -4.66 -9.76
CA SER A 66 0.91 -4.64 -8.30
C SER A 66 -0.33 -5.22 -7.66
N LEU A 67 -0.12 -6.19 -6.77
CA LEU A 67 -1.13 -6.77 -5.87
C LEU A 67 -0.75 -6.53 -4.39
N GLY A 68 0.19 -5.61 -4.14
CA GLY A 68 0.74 -5.35 -2.81
C GLY A 68 -0.18 -4.51 -1.91
N CYS A 69 0.16 -4.52 -0.62
CA CYS A 69 -0.70 -3.92 0.41
C CYS A 69 -0.73 -2.38 0.44
N ARG A 70 0.15 -1.71 -0.30
CA ARG A 70 0.32 -0.25 -0.30
C ARG A 70 0.66 0.28 -1.67
N CYS A 71 0.32 1.54 -1.90
CA CYS A 71 0.63 2.26 -3.13
C CYS A 71 2.13 2.44 -3.43
N SER A 72 3.04 2.24 -2.45
CA SER A 72 4.49 2.25 -2.67
C SER A 72 4.92 1.38 -3.82
N GLN A 73 4.32 0.21 -3.98
CA GLN A 73 4.76 -0.73 -5.00
C GLN A 73 4.49 -0.20 -6.41
N ALA A 74 3.29 0.35 -6.63
CA ALA A 74 2.96 1.01 -7.90
C ALA A 74 3.82 2.26 -8.13
N ALA A 75 4.17 2.99 -7.07
CA ALA A 75 5.10 4.12 -7.13
C ALA A 75 6.52 3.67 -7.52
N THR A 76 7.04 2.60 -6.90
CA THR A 76 8.34 2.01 -7.23
C THR A 76 8.40 1.62 -8.70
N PHE A 77 7.41 0.89 -9.22
CA PHE A 77 7.40 0.51 -10.64
C PHE A 77 7.21 1.70 -11.59
N LYS A 78 6.52 2.75 -11.16
CA LYS A 78 6.44 4.01 -11.92
C LYS A 78 7.80 4.69 -12.03
N VAL A 79 8.54 4.81 -10.91
CA VAL A 79 9.89 5.40 -10.89
C VAL A 79 10.87 4.59 -11.73
N LEU A 80 10.78 3.26 -11.66
CA LEU A 80 11.62 2.35 -12.46
C LEU A 80 11.19 2.24 -13.94
N GLN A 81 10.17 3.01 -14.35
CA GLN A 81 9.58 2.98 -15.70
C GLN A 81 9.10 1.58 -16.14
N GLN A 82 8.77 0.71 -15.18
CA GLN A 82 8.28 -0.64 -15.45
C GLN A 82 6.75 -0.75 -15.40
N ARG A 83 6.04 0.38 -15.39
CA ARG A 83 4.58 0.43 -15.33
C ARG A 83 4.02 1.30 -16.45
N ARG A 84 3.10 0.74 -17.23
CA ARG A 84 2.42 1.41 -18.37
C ARG A 84 1.06 1.99 -18.01
N TYR A 85 0.35 1.38 -17.08
CA TYR A 85 -1.01 1.72 -16.70
C TYR A 85 -1.32 1.32 -15.26
N ALA A 86 -2.47 1.75 -14.76
CA ALA A 86 -2.91 1.43 -13.40
C ALA A 86 -3.79 0.18 -13.32
N CYS A 87 -3.61 -0.65 -12.31
CA CYS A 87 -4.47 -1.78 -11.97
C CYS A 87 -5.22 -1.49 -10.66
N PRO A 88 -6.25 -2.29 -10.28
CA PRO A 88 -7.19 -1.89 -9.23
C PRO A 88 -6.53 -1.74 -7.85
N PHE A 89 -5.40 -2.40 -7.62
CA PHE A 89 -4.68 -2.39 -6.34
C PHE A 89 -3.52 -1.39 -6.27
N ASP A 90 -3.26 -0.59 -7.30
CA ASP A 90 -2.07 0.28 -7.35
C ASP A 90 -2.14 1.47 -6.38
N TRP A 91 -3.34 1.97 -6.10
CA TRP A 91 -3.55 3.22 -5.37
C TRP A 91 -4.55 3.07 -4.22
N ILE A 92 -4.64 1.86 -3.69
CA ILE A 92 -5.47 1.50 -2.54
C ILE A 92 -4.65 0.67 -1.56
N PHE A 93 -5.19 0.49 -0.35
CA PHE A 93 -4.70 -0.54 0.56
C PHE A 93 -5.34 -1.87 0.21
N SER A 94 -4.55 -2.94 0.24
CA SER A 94 -5.01 -4.29 -0.09
C SER A 94 -4.27 -5.35 0.73
N SER A 95 -4.65 -6.61 0.55
CA SER A 95 -3.97 -7.78 1.10
C SER A 95 -4.14 -8.96 0.15
N ALA A 96 -3.32 -10.00 0.29
CA ALA A 96 -3.44 -11.20 -0.54
C ALA A 96 -4.84 -11.84 -0.42
N ARG A 97 -5.40 -11.84 0.80
CA ARG A 97 -6.77 -12.29 1.07
C ARG A 97 -7.83 -11.46 0.34
N MET A 98 -7.73 -10.13 0.39
CA MET A 98 -8.62 -9.24 -0.36
C MET A 98 -8.54 -9.49 -1.87
N VAL A 99 -7.33 -9.57 -2.43
CA VAL A 99 -7.13 -9.80 -3.87
C VAL A 99 -7.71 -11.15 -4.28
N THR A 100 -7.50 -12.20 -3.47
CA THR A 100 -8.09 -13.52 -3.69
C THR A 100 -9.61 -13.47 -3.71
N HIS A 101 -10.23 -12.74 -2.79
CA HIS A 101 -11.69 -12.54 -2.77
C HIS A 101 -12.17 -11.83 -4.04
N CYS A 102 -11.55 -10.70 -4.42
CA CYS A 102 -11.86 -9.98 -5.65
C CYS A 102 -11.73 -10.86 -6.90
N LEU A 103 -10.75 -11.76 -6.94
CA LEU A 103 -10.63 -12.69 -8.06
C LEU A 103 -11.81 -13.66 -8.06
N ARG A 104 -12.14 -14.27 -6.92
CA ARG A 104 -13.20 -15.28 -6.79
C ARG A 104 -14.57 -14.77 -7.23
N ASP A 105 -14.96 -13.59 -6.77
CA ASP A 105 -16.26 -12.99 -7.07
C ASP A 105 -16.25 -12.09 -8.32
N ASP A 106 -15.16 -12.13 -9.09
CA ASP A 106 -14.94 -11.26 -10.25
C ASP A 106 -15.21 -9.78 -9.94
N PHE A 107 -14.67 -9.31 -8.82
CA PHE A 107 -14.74 -7.93 -8.34
C PHE A 107 -16.16 -7.41 -8.05
N ALA A 108 -17.18 -8.28 -8.02
CA ALA A 108 -18.56 -7.88 -7.79
C ALA A 108 -18.70 -7.11 -6.46
N THR A 109 -18.18 -7.66 -5.37
CA THR A 109 -18.21 -7.00 -4.04
C THR A 109 -17.34 -5.75 -4.03
N PHE A 110 -16.19 -5.78 -4.72
CA PHE A 110 -15.27 -4.63 -4.77
C PHE A 110 -15.84 -3.41 -5.49
N LEU A 111 -16.70 -3.63 -6.49
CA LEU A 111 -17.35 -2.56 -7.23
C LEU A 111 -18.73 -2.19 -6.66
N ASP A 112 -19.23 -2.90 -5.64
CA ASP A 112 -20.50 -2.55 -5.01
C ASP A 112 -20.34 -1.29 -4.14
N ARG A 113 -20.87 -0.15 -4.62
CA ARG A 113 -20.85 1.13 -3.89
C ARG A 113 -21.54 1.05 -2.52
N SER A 114 -22.50 0.13 -2.33
CA SER A 114 -23.16 -0.03 -1.03
C SER A 114 -22.22 -0.56 0.05
N GLN A 115 -21.09 -1.15 -0.35
CA GLN A 115 -20.05 -1.57 0.56
C GLN A 115 -19.12 -0.43 1.00
N TYR A 116 -19.21 0.74 0.37
CA TYR A 116 -18.31 1.87 0.64
C TYR A 116 -18.87 2.76 1.75
N PHE A 117 -18.00 3.24 2.63
CA PHE A 117 -18.38 4.22 3.65
C PHE A 117 -17.26 5.25 3.85
N LEU A 118 -17.64 6.46 4.28
CA LEU A 118 -16.66 7.47 4.66
C LEU A 118 -15.98 7.03 5.96
N HIS A 119 -14.69 6.71 5.90
CA HIS A 119 -13.93 6.26 7.05
C HIS A 119 -13.37 7.44 7.85
N ALA A 120 -12.77 8.42 7.16
CA ALA A 120 -12.23 9.62 7.81
C ALA A 120 -12.06 10.76 6.79
N THR A 121 -11.93 11.99 7.30
CA THR A 121 -11.42 13.14 6.55
C THR A 121 -10.12 13.58 7.19
N VAL A 122 -9.07 13.74 6.39
CA VAL A 122 -7.74 14.14 6.85
C VAL A 122 -7.28 15.38 6.09
N PHE A 123 -6.61 16.31 6.78
CA PHE A 123 -6.07 17.53 6.21
C PHE A 123 -4.56 17.37 5.97
N ASP A 124 -4.18 16.99 4.75
CA ASP A 124 -2.78 16.73 4.38
C ASP A 124 -2.48 17.03 2.90
N SER A 125 -1.20 16.93 2.53
CA SER A 125 -0.72 17.10 1.15
C SER A 125 -0.43 15.76 0.46
N ILE A 126 -0.95 14.63 0.97
CA ILE A 126 -0.63 13.31 0.41
C ILE A 126 -1.25 13.16 -0.98
N GLY A 127 -0.42 12.74 -1.94
CA GLY A 127 -0.81 12.60 -3.34
C GLY A 127 -0.80 13.91 -4.14
N LEU A 128 -0.33 15.02 -3.55
CA LEU A 128 -0.11 16.28 -4.23
C LEU A 128 1.38 16.47 -4.59
N PRO A 129 1.70 17.34 -5.57
CA PRO A 129 3.08 17.74 -5.85
C PRO A 129 3.79 18.31 -4.61
N PRO A 130 5.12 18.12 -4.46
CA PRO A 130 5.89 18.73 -3.39
C PRO A 130 5.66 20.23 -3.28
N GLY A 131 5.42 20.73 -2.06
CA GLY A 131 5.14 22.15 -1.79
C GLY A 131 3.67 22.56 -1.94
N SER A 132 2.78 21.65 -2.34
CA SER A 132 1.34 21.95 -2.39
C SER A 132 0.75 22.16 -1.00
N ALA A 133 -0.14 23.15 -0.87
CA ALA A 133 -0.91 23.37 0.35
C ALA A 133 -1.73 22.11 0.72
N PRO A 134 -1.84 21.77 2.02
CA PRO A 134 -2.69 20.68 2.45
C PRO A 134 -4.16 20.92 2.06
N ARG A 135 -4.90 19.83 1.88
CA ARG A 135 -6.34 19.86 1.57
C ARG A 135 -7.07 18.80 2.38
N ASP A 136 -8.38 18.95 2.47
CA ASP A 136 -9.23 17.85 2.91
C ASP A 136 -9.17 16.70 1.90
N ARG A 137 -8.88 15.51 2.43
CA ARG A 137 -8.87 14.26 1.71
C ARG A 137 -9.77 13.28 2.44
N LYS A 138 -10.80 12.82 1.74
CA LYS A 138 -11.70 11.77 2.23
C LYS A 138 -11.02 10.41 2.07
N LEU A 139 -11.03 9.62 3.13
CA LEU A 139 -10.59 8.23 3.15
C LEU A 139 -11.83 7.35 3.12
N ILE A 140 -11.92 6.46 2.14
CA ILE A 140 -13.10 5.60 1.97
C ILE A 140 -12.75 4.20 2.44
N GLY A 141 -13.55 3.67 3.36
CA GLY A 141 -13.51 2.30 3.84
C GLY A 141 -14.40 1.38 2.99
N HIS A 142 -14.34 0.09 3.29
CA HIS A 142 -15.15 -0.92 2.63
C HIS A 142 -15.60 -1.96 3.66
N HIS A 143 -16.90 -2.22 3.79
CA HIS A 143 -17.46 -3.06 4.86
C HIS A 143 -16.81 -4.46 4.93
N VAL A 144 -16.54 -5.08 3.78
CA VAL A 144 -15.82 -6.38 3.72
C VAL A 144 -14.29 -6.24 3.84
N TYR A 145 -13.66 -5.32 3.12
CA TYR A 145 -12.20 -5.32 2.95
C TYR A 145 -11.43 -4.54 4.01
N SER A 146 -12.08 -3.60 4.72
CA SER A 146 -11.44 -2.84 5.79
C SER A 146 -10.87 -3.78 6.87
N GLU A 147 -11.57 -4.86 7.21
CA GLU A 147 -11.08 -5.90 8.13
C GLU A 147 -9.96 -6.75 7.52
N MET A 148 -10.06 -7.11 6.24
CA MET A 148 -9.03 -7.91 5.55
C MET A 148 -7.69 -7.18 5.36
N THR A 149 -7.67 -5.88 5.61
CA THR A 149 -6.48 -5.02 5.51
C THR A 149 -6.05 -4.47 6.86
N GLU A 150 -6.59 -5.00 7.97
CA GLU A 150 -6.32 -4.53 9.32
C GLU A 150 -4.80 -4.40 9.58
N GLY A 151 -4.42 -3.25 10.16
CA GLY A 151 -3.02 -2.84 10.32
C GLY A 151 -2.46 -1.98 9.18
N VAL A 152 -3.07 -1.99 7.99
CA VAL A 152 -2.76 -1.06 6.90
C VAL A 152 -3.96 -0.16 6.63
N GLY A 153 -3.73 1.13 6.40
CA GLY A 153 -4.80 2.08 6.13
C GLY A 153 -5.76 2.37 7.29
N ARG A 154 -5.62 1.69 8.44
CA ARG A 154 -6.49 1.82 9.63
C ARG A 154 -7.98 1.64 9.33
N GLY A 155 -8.31 0.80 8.35
CA GLY A 155 -9.69 0.58 7.89
C GLY A 155 -10.08 1.40 6.66
N SER A 156 -9.25 2.32 6.18
CA SER A 156 -9.42 2.88 4.83
C SER A 156 -8.91 1.91 3.76
N ILE A 157 -9.62 1.84 2.63
CA ILE A 157 -9.21 1.11 1.43
C ILE A 157 -8.77 2.10 0.35
N PHE A 158 -9.64 3.06 0.03
CA PHE A 158 -9.32 4.09 -0.96
C PHE A 158 -8.76 5.32 -0.24
N ASN A 159 -7.43 5.47 -0.32
CA ASN A 159 -6.74 6.60 0.29
C ASN A 159 -6.44 7.72 -0.72
N HIS A 160 -6.43 7.45 -2.03
CA HIS A 160 -6.13 8.48 -3.03
C HIS A 160 -7.36 8.99 -3.79
N LYS A 161 -8.46 8.24 -3.75
CA LYS A 161 -9.66 8.42 -4.59
C LYS A 161 -10.91 8.32 -3.74
N ASP A 162 -11.98 8.99 -4.15
CA ASP A 162 -13.28 8.99 -3.46
C ASP A 162 -14.38 8.37 -4.34
N PRO A 163 -14.37 7.03 -4.53
CA PRO A 163 -15.38 6.37 -5.36
C PRO A 163 -16.77 6.32 -4.71
N LEU A 164 -16.91 6.77 -3.44
CA LEU A 164 -18.19 6.89 -2.75
C LEU A 164 -18.96 8.12 -3.21
N HIS A 165 -18.28 9.27 -3.33
CA HIS A 165 -18.93 10.55 -3.65
C HIS A 165 -18.61 11.09 -5.04
N SER A 166 -17.62 10.54 -5.76
CA SER A 166 -17.21 10.98 -7.08
C SER A 166 -17.44 9.89 -8.13
N ASP A 167 -18.33 10.16 -9.08
CA ASP A 167 -18.59 9.28 -10.22
C ASP A 167 -17.37 9.11 -11.12
N GLU A 168 -16.52 10.15 -11.23
CA GLU A 168 -15.27 10.08 -11.98
C GLU A 168 -14.30 9.08 -11.33
N ASP A 169 -14.15 9.15 -10.00
CA ASP A 169 -13.26 8.25 -9.27
C ASP A 169 -13.80 6.82 -9.25
N TYR A 170 -15.11 6.64 -9.16
CA TYR A 170 -15.73 5.33 -9.30
C TYR A 170 -15.53 4.75 -10.71
N THR A 171 -15.77 5.55 -11.75
CA THR A 171 -15.53 5.14 -13.15
C THR A 171 -14.06 4.77 -13.37
N TYR A 172 -13.14 5.53 -12.76
CA TYR A 172 -11.72 5.18 -12.75
C TYR A 172 -11.47 3.81 -12.11
N THR A 173 -12.09 3.51 -10.96
CA THR A 173 -11.99 2.19 -10.29
C THR A 173 -12.56 1.07 -11.17
N GLN A 174 -13.69 1.27 -11.84
CA GLN A 174 -14.22 0.29 -12.78
C GLN A 174 -13.26 0.02 -13.95
N ARG A 175 -12.67 1.08 -14.51
CA ARG A 175 -11.69 0.97 -15.61
C ARG A 175 -10.42 0.23 -15.19
N THR A 176 -9.94 0.39 -13.96
CA THR A 176 -8.77 -0.35 -13.50
C THR A 176 -9.08 -1.84 -13.33
N VAL A 177 -10.27 -2.20 -12.82
CA VAL A 177 -10.75 -3.59 -12.79
C VAL A 177 -10.85 -4.18 -14.19
N GLU A 178 -11.47 -3.48 -15.13
CA GLU A 178 -11.63 -3.97 -16.50
C GLU A 178 -10.28 -4.20 -17.18
N ARG A 179 -9.34 -3.26 -16.98
CA ARG A 179 -7.96 -3.43 -17.46
C ARG A 179 -7.31 -4.70 -16.90
N PHE A 180 -7.52 -4.98 -15.62
CA PHE A 180 -6.98 -6.18 -14.99
C PHE A 180 -7.60 -7.47 -15.53
N ARG A 181 -8.92 -7.48 -15.78
CA ARG A 181 -9.59 -8.60 -16.47
C ARG A 181 -8.99 -8.86 -17.84
N HIS A 182 -8.79 -7.82 -18.64
CA HIS A 182 -8.12 -7.96 -19.94
C HIS A 182 -6.72 -8.55 -19.80
N VAL A 183 -5.92 -8.07 -18.84
CA VAL A 183 -4.59 -8.63 -18.57
C VAL A 183 -4.66 -10.11 -18.18
N LEU A 184 -5.61 -10.53 -17.35
CA LEU A 184 -5.77 -11.94 -16.98
C LEU A 184 -6.13 -12.81 -18.19
N ALA A 185 -6.90 -12.28 -19.14
CA ALA A 185 -7.35 -12.99 -20.33
C ALA A 185 -6.26 -13.14 -21.43
N THR A 186 -5.19 -12.33 -21.41
CA THR A 186 -4.13 -12.46 -22.44
C THR A 186 -3.26 -13.71 -22.22
N GLY A 187 -2.69 -14.25 -23.29
CA GLY A 187 -1.64 -15.29 -23.21
C GLY A 187 -0.24 -14.73 -22.95
N ASP A 188 -0.10 -13.40 -22.97
CA ASP A 188 1.15 -12.69 -22.79
C ASP A 188 1.79 -12.97 -21.42
N ARG A 189 3.11 -12.88 -21.32
CA ARG A 189 3.79 -13.09 -20.03
C ARG A 189 3.48 -11.98 -19.03
N LYS A 190 3.04 -12.36 -17.83
CA LYS A 190 2.65 -11.44 -16.75
C LYS A 190 3.61 -11.56 -15.56
N MET A 191 3.82 -10.44 -14.88
CA MET A 191 4.42 -10.42 -13.55
C MET A 191 3.41 -9.79 -12.58
N PHE A 192 2.98 -10.59 -11.62
CA PHE A 192 2.28 -10.11 -10.44
C PHE A 192 3.32 -9.91 -9.35
N ALA A 193 3.22 -8.80 -8.63
CA ALA A 193 4.12 -8.54 -7.51
C ALA A 193 3.32 -8.25 -6.24
N VAL A 194 3.80 -8.75 -5.11
CA VAL A 194 3.27 -8.44 -3.77
C VAL A 194 4.44 -8.00 -2.91
N MET A 195 4.57 -6.72 -2.66
CA MET A 195 5.56 -6.18 -1.74
C MET A 195 4.84 -5.86 -0.43
N ASN A 196 5.10 -6.70 0.57
CA ASN A 196 4.55 -6.50 1.89
C ASN A 196 5.51 -5.68 2.73
N LEU A 197 4.98 -4.61 3.31
CA LEU A 197 5.67 -3.85 4.33
C LEU A 197 5.10 -4.18 5.71
N ASN A 198 3.87 -4.68 5.85
CA ASN A 198 3.24 -4.88 7.15
C ASN A 198 3.33 -6.33 7.63
N LYS A 199 3.99 -6.59 8.77
CA LYS A 199 4.10 -7.92 9.36
C LYS A 199 2.73 -8.61 9.55
N GLN A 200 1.68 -7.87 9.90
CA GLN A 200 0.34 -8.40 10.13
C GLN A 200 -0.35 -8.90 8.84
N LEU A 201 0.02 -8.35 7.68
CA LEU A 201 -0.54 -8.78 6.39
C LEU A 201 0.31 -9.84 5.69
N TRP A 202 1.46 -10.23 6.25
CA TRP A 202 2.25 -11.33 5.70
C TRP A 202 1.79 -12.65 6.27
N ILE A 203 0.84 -13.26 5.56
CA ILE A 203 0.38 -14.62 5.83
C ILE A 203 0.72 -15.44 4.58
N GLU A 204 1.69 -16.34 4.68
CA GLU A 204 2.15 -17.07 3.49
C GLU A 204 1.09 -18.00 2.89
N SER A 205 0.16 -18.52 3.71
CA SER A 205 -0.97 -19.29 3.19
C SER A 205 -1.86 -18.44 2.29
N ASP A 206 -2.10 -17.17 2.61
CA ASP A 206 -2.90 -16.26 1.80
C ASP A 206 -2.21 -15.93 0.47
N ILE A 207 -0.88 -15.85 0.47
CA ILE A 207 -0.09 -15.66 -0.76
C ILE A 207 -0.18 -16.90 -1.67
N ARG A 208 -0.12 -18.11 -1.08
CA ARG A 208 -0.29 -19.36 -1.82
C ARG A 208 -1.72 -19.51 -2.34
N GLU A 209 -2.72 -19.13 -1.56
CA GLU A 209 -4.12 -19.12 -1.98
C GLU A 209 -4.35 -18.13 -3.14
N LEU A 210 -3.71 -16.96 -3.08
CA LEU A 210 -3.69 -16.00 -4.19
C LEU A 210 -3.03 -16.60 -5.44
N PHE A 211 -1.90 -17.28 -5.28
CA PHE A 211 -1.22 -17.96 -6.40
C PHE A 211 -2.11 -19.02 -7.04
N ASP A 212 -2.78 -19.83 -6.23
CA ASP A 212 -3.72 -20.85 -6.69
C ASP A 212 -4.89 -20.23 -7.45
N GLU A 213 -5.46 -19.13 -6.94
CA GLU A 213 -6.56 -18.44 -7.62
C GLU A 213 -6.10 -17.81 -8.94
N LEU A 214 -4.90 -17.21 -9.00
CA LEU A 214 -4.34 -16.71 -10.26
C LEU A 214 -4.13 -17.84 -11.28
N CYS A 215 -3.65 -19.02 -10.86
CA CYS A 215 -3.50 -20.18 -11.75
C CYS A 215 -4.83 -20.64 -12.38
N LYS A 216 -5.97 -20.40 -11.72
CA LYS A 216 -7.30 -20.69 -12.29
C LYS A 216 -7.75 -19.64 -13.31
N ARG A 217 -7.22 -18.42 -13.22
CA ARG A 217 -7.69 -17.25 -13.98
C ARG A 217 -6.80 -16.88 -15.16
N THR A 218 -5.52 -17.24 -15.10
CA THR A 218 -4.57 -16.90 -16.14
C THR A 218 -3.40 -17.90 -16.17
N ASN A 219 -2.57 -17.78 -17.19
CA ASN A 219 -1.37 -18.59 -17.39
C ASN A 219 -0.18 -17.68 -17.76
N ASN A 220 0.98 -18.29 -17.98
CA ASN A 220 2.21 -17.61 -18.40
C ASN A 220 2.57 -16.44 -17.47
N PHE A 221 2.73 -16.71 -16.18
CA PHE A 221 2.99 -15.63 -15.22
C PHE A 221 3.99 -16.01 -14.14
N VAL A 222 4.56 -14.98 -13.52
CA VAL A 222 5.30 -15.11 -12.27
C VAL A 222 4.65 -14.23 -11.21
N LEU A 223 4.38 -14.79 -10.03
CA LEU A 223 4.02 -14.06 -8.82
C LEU A 223 5.27 -13.92 -7.95
N VAL A 224 5.76 -12.70 -7.79
CA VAL A 224 6.90 -12.38 -6.92
C VAL A 224 6.40 -11.70 -5.66
N ALA A 225 6.42 -12.42 -4.54
CA ALA A 225 6.06 -11.87 -3.25
C ALA A 225 7.31 -11.59 -2.41
N VAL A 226 7.44 -10.38 -1.90
CA VAL A 226 8.59 -9.90 -1.12
C VAL A 226 8.10 -9.43 0.24
N ASN A 227 8.57 -10.07 1.30
CA ASN A 227 8.33 -9.65 2.67
C ASN A 227 9.45 -8.76 3.17
N CYS A 228 9.20 -7.45 3.25
CA CYS A 228 10.17 -6.49 3.77
C CYS A 228 10.16 -6.47 5.31
N ILE A 229 11.22 -6.99 5.90
CA ILE A 229 11.46 -6.99 7.35
C ILE A 229 12.10 -5.64 7.69
N ARG A 230 11.32 -4.73 8.25
CA ARG A 230 11.72 -3.33 8.46
C ARG A 230 12.67 -3.12 9.64
N ASN A 231 13.35 -1.98 9.63
CA ASN A 231 14.04 -1.37 10.78
C ASN A 231 15.12 -2.27 11.41
N LEU A 232 15.86 -3.01 10.59
CA LEU A 232 16.99 -3.81 11.09
C LEU A 232 18.29 -2.98 11.22
N GLY A 233 18.27 -1.74 10.74
CA GLY A 233 19.40 -0.81 10.80
C GLY A 233 20.58 -1.30 9.97
N GLU A 234 21.79 -0.89 10.35
CA GLU A 234 23.01 -1.20 9.59
C GLU A 234 23.28 -2.71 9.46
N ARG A 235 22.80 -3.52 10.43
CA ARG A 235 22.89 -4.98 10.37
C ARG A 235 22.14 -5.58 9.18
N ALA A 236 21.16 -4.88 8.61
CA ALA A 236 20.45 -5.37 7.43
C ALA A 236 21.38 -5.55 6.21
N ARG A 237 22.49 -4.80 6.17
CA ARG A 237 23.48 -4.86 5.08
C ARG A 237 24.27 -6.16 5.06
N SER A 238 24.40 -6.85 6.20
CA SER A 238 25.07 -8.15 6.28
C SER A 238 24.15 -9.33 6.00
N PHE A 239 22.84 -9.10 5.81
CA PHE A 239 21.90 -10.16 5.46
C PHE A 239 21.59 -10.14 3.97
N ASP A 240 21.71 -11.30 3.32
CA ASP A 240 21.29 -11.50 1.95
C ASP A 240 19.77 -11.44 1.78
N VAL A 241 19.31 -11.23 0.55
CA VAL A 241 17.91 -11.46 0.21
C VAL A 241 17.72 -12.97 0.06
N GLU A 242 16.81 -13.55 0.82
CA GLU A 242 16.57 -14.99 0.85
C GLU A 242 15.35 -15.33 -0.01
N LEU A 243 15.50 -16.25 -0.97
CA LEU A 243 14.37 -16.91 -1.63
C LEU A 243 13.88 -18.04 -0.71
N SER A 244 12.83 -17.79 0.06
CA SER A 244 12.32 -18.73 1.07
C SER A 244 11.50 -19.87 0.46
N SER A 245 10.83 -19.63 -0.66
CA SER A 245 10.03 -20.66 -1.35
C SER A 245 9.95 -20.39 -2.84
N ARG A 246 9.90 -21.48 -3.61
CA ARG A 246 9.67 -21.47 -5.05
C ARG A 246 8.66 -22.57 -5.40
N GLU A 247 7.62 -22.21 -6.13
CA GLU A 247 6.63 -23.17 -6.65
C GLU A 247 6.42 -22.94 -8.14
N GLU A 248 6.17 -24.00 -8.90
CA GLU A 248 5.93 -23.93 -10.34
C GLU A 248 4.75 -24.82 -10.71
N ARG A 249 3.84 -24.29 -11.53
CA ARG A 249 2.63 -25.00 -11.98
C ARG A 249 2.24 -24.53 -13.38
N HIS A 250 2.26 -25.41 -14.38
CA HIS A 250 1.70 -25.17 -15.72
C HIS A 250 2.06 -23.78 -16.35
N GLY A 251 3.32 -23.38 -16.30
CA GLY A 251 3.77 -22.09 -16.84
C GLY A 251 3.50 -20.89 -15.93
N ALA A 252 3.08 -21.13 -14.68
CA ALA A 252 3.03 -20.17 -13.60
C ALA A 252 4.13 -20.46 -12.57
N GLU A 253 4.70 -19.41 -11.98
CA GLU A 253 5.75 -19.53 -10.96
C GLU A 253 5.44 -18.62 -9.76
N LEU A 254 5.63 -19.13 -8.55
CA LEU A 254 5.61 -18.37 -7.30
C LEU A 254 7.03 -18.24 -6.75
N LEU A 255 7.44 -17.02 -6.42
CA LEU A 255 8.68 -16.73 -5.73
C LEU A 255 8.38 -15.97 -4.43
N LEU A 256 8.75 -16.55 -3.30
CA LEU A 256 8.63 -15.91 -1.99
C LEU A 256 10.01 -15.47 -1.51
N TYR A 257 10.19 -14.17 -1.28
CA TYR A 257 11.42 -13.58 -0.79
C TYR A 257 11.26 -13.00 0.61
N ARG A 258 12.28 -13.21 1.45
CA ARG A 258 12.46 -12.48 2.71
C ARG A 258 13.51 -11.40 2.49
N PHE A 259 13.15 -10.17 2.84
CA PHE A 259 13.94 -9.00 2.50
C PHE A 259 14.26 -8.16 3.75
N PRO A 260 15.46 -8.28 4.32
CA PRO A 260 15.93 -7.44 5.42
C PRO A 260 16.15 -5.99 4.96
N CYS A 261 15.41 -5.02 5.53
CA CYS A 261 15.58 -3.60 5.22
C CYS A 261 16.46 -2.88 6.25
N VAL A 262 17.36 -2.03 5.77
CA VAL A 262 18.16 -1.10 6.60
C VAL A 262 17.22 -0.10 7.27
N GLY A 263 16.44 0.61 6.46
CA GLY A 263 15.61 1.72 6.89
C GLY A 263 14.13 1.42 6.92
N ASP A 264 13.35 2.43 7.27
CA ASP A 264 11.91 2.41 7.10
C ASP A 264 11.53 2.72 5.65
N ASN A 265 10.36 2.23 5.23
CA ASN A 265 9.74 2.59 3.98
C ASN A 265 8.54 3.49 4.27
N THR A 266 8.47 4.64 3.59
CA THR A 266 7.42 5.64 3.81
C THR A 266 6.03 5.20 3.34
N GLY A 267 5.92 4.00 2.77
CA GLY A 267 4.76 3.58 2.01
C GLY A 267 4.70 4.22 0.62
N SER A 268 5.72 4.99 0.21
CA SER A 268 5.88 5.52 -1.15
C SER A 268 7.24 5.19 -1.77
N TYR A 269 8.30 5.15 -0.96
CA TYR A 269 9.67 4.83 -1.39
C TYR A 269 10.51 4.30 -0.21
N PHE A 270 11.61 3.62 -0.52
CA PHE A 270 12.62 3.25 0.46
C PHE A 270 13.49 4.47 0.75
N ARG A 271 13.69 4.80 2.03
CA ARG A 271 14.51 5.95 2.43
C ARG A 271 15.99 5.73 2.19
N ASP A 272 16.44 4.48 2.25
CA ASP A 272 17.82 4.09 2.00
C ASP A 272 17.96 3.55 0.57
N ASP A 273 18.91 4.11 -0.19
CA ASP A 273 19.18 3.70 -1.56
C ASP A 273 19.66 2.25 -1.66
N PHE A 274 20.25 1.70 -0.60
CA PHE A 274 20.63 0.30 -0.53
C PHE A 274 19.41 -0.64 -0.59
N ASP A 275 18.36 -0.33 0.17
CA ASP A 275 17.12 -1.10 0.15
C ASP A 275 16.44 -0.98 -1.22
N ALA A 276 16.43 0.23 -1.80
CA ALA A 276 15.87 0.47 -3.13
C ALA A 276 16.60 -0.34 -4.22
N SER A 277 17.94 -0.35 -4.19
CA SER A 277 18.79 -1.10 -5.12
C SER A 277 18.56 -2.61 -5.00
N ARG A 278 18.50 -3.14 -3.79
CA ARG A 278 18.21 -4.56 -3.55
C ARG A 278 16.79 -4.97 -3.96
N ILE A 279 15.79 -4.11 -3.78
CA ILE A 279 14.44 -4.41 -4.30
C ILE A 279 14.46 -4.49 -5.83
N ARG A 280 15.22 -3.62 -6.49
CA ARG A 280 15.41 -3.67 -7.94
C ARG A 280 16.09 -4.98 -8.39
N SER A 281 17.08 -5.47 -7.64
CA SER A 281 17.76 -6.73 -7.96
C SER A 281 16.89 -7.98 -7.82
N VAL A 282 15.76 -7.88 -7.12
CA VAL A 282 14.77 -8.95 -6.98
C VAL A 282 13.62 -8.79 -7.99
N LEU A 283 13.06 -7.59 -8.10
CA LEU A 283 11.83 -7.35 -8.86
C LEU A 283 12.05 -6.97 -10.32
N VAL A 284 13.24 -6.51 -10.71
CA VAL A 284 13.50 -5.98 -12.05
C VAL A 284 14.65 -6.68 -12.74
N GLU A 285 15.84 -6.68 -12.15
CA GLU A 285 17.05 -7.21 -12.82
C GLU A 285 16.95 -8.68 -13.29
N PRO A 286 16.26 -9.59 -12.58
CA PRO A 286 16.13 -10.98 -13.03
C PRO A 286 15.23 -11.16 -14.26
N PHE A 287 14.48 -10.12 -14.65
CA PHE A 287 13.44 -10.20 -15.67
C PHE A 287 13.73 -9.29 -16.87
N ARG A 288 13.33 -9.75 -18.05
CA ARG A 288 13.30 -8.92 -19.26
C ARG A 288 11.90 -8.34 -19.41
N PHE A 289 11.80 -7.05 -19.70
CA PHE A 289 10.52 -6.37 -19.89
C PHE A 289 10.37 -5.90 -21.33
N ALA A 290 9.19 -6.13 -21.91
CA ALA A 290 8.77 -5.61 -23.20
C ALA A 290 7.32 -5.15 -23.10
N LEU A 291 7.08 -4.22 -22.17
CA LEU A 291 5.74 -3.88 -21.66
C LEU A 291 4.78 -3.47 -22.76
N ALA A 292 3.61 -4.11 -22.79
CA ALA A 292 2.49 -3.79 -23.66
C ALA A 292 1.80 -2.49 -23.24
N ASP A 293 1.12 -1.84 -24.19
CA ASP A 293 0.33 -0.65 -23.93
C ASP A 293 -0.94 -0.98 -23.11
N ASP A 294 -1.67 0.06 -22.70
CA ASP A 294 -2.94 -0.09 -21.99
C ASP A 294 -3.97 -0.83 -22.87
N PRO A 295 -4.46 -2.02 -22.45
CA PRO A 295 -5.38 -2.80 -23.26
C PRO A 295 -6.72 -2.10 -23.52
N LEU A 296 -7.09 -1.12 -22.69
CA LEU A 296 -8.32 -0.35 -22.89
C LEU A 296 -8.20 0.76 -23.93
N ILE A 297 -6.99 1.25 -24.22
CA ILE A 297 -6.80 2.25 -25.29
C ILE A 297 -7.09 1.63 -26.65
N GLN A 298 -6.80 0.34 -26.83
CA GLN A 298 -7.08 -0.37 -28.07
C GLN A 298 -8.57 -0.70 -28.24
N ALA A 299 -9.30 -0.93 -27.14
CA ALA A 299 -10.73 -1.24 -27.16
C ALA A 299 -11.61 0.03 -27.27
N TRP A 300 -11.13 1.17 -26.76
CA TRP A 300 -11.83 2.45 -26.86
C TRP A 300 -11.47 3.17 -28.16
N ALA A 301 -11.85 2.61 -29.30
CA ALA A 301 -12.16 3.48 -30.43
C ALA A 301 -13.39 4.29 -30.00
N PRO A 302 -13.34 5.63 -29.90
CA PRO A 302 -14.56 6.40 -29.71
C PRO A 302 -15.54 5.97 -30.81
N PRO A 303 -16.83 5.71 -30.50
CA PRO A 303 -17.80 5.37 -31.52
C PRO A 303 -17.66 6.40 -32.63
N ALA A 304 -17.51 5.92 -33.87
CA ALA A 304 -17.37 6.77 -35.05
C ALA A 304 -18.35 7.93 -34.89
N SER A 305 -17.80 9.15 -34.87
CA SER A 305 -18.47 10.40 -34.51
C SER A 305 -19.97 10.31 -34.67
N VAL A 306 -20.71 10.50 -33.57
CA VAL A 306 -22.18 10.62 -33.59
C VAL A 306 -22.58 11.43 -34.83
N PRO A 307 -23.42 10.89 -35.73
CA PRO A 307 -23.75 11.56 -36.96
C PRO A 307 -24.17 13.01 -36.70
N ALA A 308 -23.66 13.96 -37.50
CA ALA A 308 -23.83 15.40 -37.29
C ALA A 308 -25.29 15.88 -37.17
N TRP A 309 -26.28 15.03 -37.44
CA TRP A 309 -27.70 15.33 -37.21
C TRP A 309 -28.10 15.26 -35.74
N GLU A 310 -27.42 14.47 -34.91
CA GLU A 310 -27.72 14.30 -33.48
C GLU A 310 -27.17 15.44 -32.61
N GLN A 311 -26.20 16.22 -33.14
CA GLN A 311 -25.74 17.47 -32.52
C GLN A 311 -26.76 18.62 -32.64
N ARG A 312 -27.82 18.49 -33.45
CA ARG A 312 -28.83 19.55 -33.64
C ARG A 312 -29.96 19.55 -32.61
N GLN A 313 -30.04 18.55 -31.74
CA GLN A 313 -31.15 18.41 -30.78
C GLN A 313 -30.81 18.80 -29.34
N GLN A 314 -29.63 19.40 -29.08
CA GLN A 314 -29.41 20.02 -27.77
C GLN A 314 -30.17 21.34 -27.70
N PRO A 315 -31.16 21.49 -26.79
CA PRO A 315 -31.84 22.76 -26.60
C PRO A 315 -30.81 23.81 -26.16
N GLN A 316 -30.75 24.92 -26.90
CA GLN A 316 -29.84 26.00 -26.55
C GLN A 316 -30.14 26.45 -25.12
N ARG A 317 -29.14 26.32 -24.23
CA ARG A 317 -29.19 26.89 -22.88
C ARG A 317 -29.56 28.37 -23.01
N PRO A 318 -30.58 28.87 -22.30
CA PRO A 318 -30.89 30.29 -22.31
C PRO A 318 -29.65 31.05 -21.86
N GLN A 319 -29.19 31.98 -22.70
CA GLN A 319 -28.08 32.87 -22.37
C GLN A 319 -28.48 33.66 -21.13
N GLN A 320 -27.73 33.48 -20.03
CA GLN A 320 -27.90 34.34 -18.86
C GLN A 320 -27.57 35.77 -19.26
N PRO A 321 -28.42 36.75 -18.94
CA PRO A 321 -28.12 38.15 -19.23
C PRO A 321 -26.90 38.58 -18.41
N ALA A 322 -26.00 39.29 -19.09
CA ALA A 322 -24.77 39.82 -18.53
C ALA A 322 -25.05 40.62 -17.25
N GLN A 323 -24.54 40.14 -16.12
CA GLN A 323 -24.48 40.92 -14.89
C GLN A 323 -23.51 42.08 -15.10
N GLN A 324 -24.06 43.28 -15.30
CA GLN A 324 -23.33 44.53 -15.24
C GLN A 324 -22.80 44.73 -13.81
N SER A 325 -21.48 44.77 -13.69
CA SER A 325 -20.79 45.22 -12.48
C SER A 325 -21.09 46.70 -12.24
N ARG A 326 -21.92 47.01 -11.25
CA ARG A 326 -21.94 48.33 -10.60
C ARG A 326 -21.21 48.23 -9.28
N GLY A 327 -20.22 49.11 -9.13
CA GLY A 327 -19.39 49.21 -7.94
C GLY A 327 -20.01 50.03 -6.81
N CYS A 328 -19.24 50.01 -5.72
CA CYS A 328 -19.20 50.94 -4.59
C CYS A 328 -20.42 50.94 -3.64
N TRP A 329 -20.20 50.58 -2.37
CA TRP A 329 -20.32 51.50 -1.23
C TRP A 329 -19.63 50.89 0.01
N GLU A 330 -18.72 51.67 0.60
CA GLU A 330 -18.11 51.47 1.91
C GLU A 330 -19.12 51.70 3.04
N ARG A 331 -19.06 50.89 4.12
CA ARG A 331 -18.75 51.31 5.51
C ARG A 331 -19.23 50.29 6.54
N GLY A 332 -18.46 50.15 7.62
CA GLY A 332 -19.00 49.80 8.94
C GLY A 332 -18.41 48.59 9.66
N ARG A 333 -17.10 48.59 9.96
CA ARG A 333 -16.56 47.83 11.11
C ARG A 333 -16.58 48.70 12.36
N ARG A 334 -17.27 48.23 13.40
CA ARG A 334 -17.13 48.45 14.86
C ARG A 334 -18.40 47.83 15.46
N GLY A 335 -18.37 46.67 16.11
CA GLY A 335 -17.71 46.42 17.39
C GLY A 335 -18.81 46.36 18.45
N ALA A 336 -19.25 45.17 18.84
CA ALA A 336 -20.12 44.97 19.99
C ALA A 336 -19.71 43.67 20.70
N ALA A 337 -19.15 43.86 21.89
CA ALA A 337 -18.74 42.81 22.80
C ALA A 337 -19.98 42.12 23.40
N ALA A 338 -19.88 40.80 23.51
CA ALA A 338 -20.84 39.95 24.19
C ALA A 338 -20.72 40.13 25.71
N ALA A 339 -21.84 40.41 26.37
CA ALA A 339 -22.04 40.23 27.80
C ALA A 339 -23.21 39.27 27.98
N TRP A 340 -22.90 37.97 28.14
CA TRP A 340 -23.88 36.97 28.56
C TRP A 340 -24.03 37.04 30.08
N ARG A 341 -25.24 37.37 30.54
CA ARG A 341 -25.68 37.27 31.93
C ARG A 341 -26.21 35.86 32.19
N SER A 342 -25.88 35.32 33.36
CA SER A 342 -26.46 34.10 33.93
C SER A 342 -27.97 34.24 34.16
N PRO A 343 -28.76 33.14 34.06
CA PRO A 343 -30.06 33.06 34.70
C PRO A 343 -29.94 32.41 36.09
N GLY A 344 -30.59 33.06 37.05
CA GLY A 344 -30.79 32.57 38.40
C GLY A 344 -31.97 31.62 38.54
N GLU A 345 -32.01 31.06 39.75
CA GLU A 345 -32.93 30.08 40.33
C GLU A 345 -34.39 30.55 40.52
N ALA A 346 -35.20 29.59 41.00
CA ALA A 346 -36.56 29.64 41.56
C ALA A 346 -37.67 29.27 40.55
N THR A 347 -38.62 28.37 40.79
CA THR A 347 -39.08 27.73 42.04
C THR A 347 -40.08 26.61 41.74
N LEU A 348 -40.06 25.56 42.57
CA LEU A 348 -41.15 24.78 43.17
C LEU A 348 -42.56 24.81 42.55
N GLY A 349 -43.10 23.62 42.29
CA GLY A 349 -44.53 23.34 42.17
C GLY A 349 -44.78 21.83 42.27
N ALA A 350 -45.34 21.40 43.40
CA ALA A 350 -45.56 20.02 43.81
C ALA A 350 -46.90 19.45 43.31
N GLY A 351 -46.99 18.12 43.28
CA GLY A 351 -48.25 17.40 43.56
C GLY A 351 -48.66 16.35 42.52
N GLY A 352 -48.69 15.08 42.95
CA GLY A 352 -49.49 14.03 42.30
C GLY A 352 -48.90 12.62 42.34
N GLU A 353 -49.04 11.93 43.48
CA GLU A 353 -48.86 10.49 43.67
C GLU A 353 -49.90 9.66 42.89
N ALA A 354 -49.51 8.49 42.36
CA ALA A 354 -50.00 7.17 42.79
C ALA A 354 -49.63 6.05 41.77
N ASP A 355 -48.86 5.09 42.29
CA ASP A 355 -49.00 3.62 42.21
C ASP A 355 -48.85 2.82 40.89
N ALA A 356 -47.74 2.06 40.90
CA ALA A 356 -47.67 0.59 40.93
C ALA A 356 -47.20 -0.18 39.68
N ALA A 357 -46.10 -0.94 39.93
CA ALA A 357 -45.72 -2.25 39.39
C ALA A 357 -45.40 -2.37 37.88
N ALA A 358 -44.43 -3.16 37.41
CA ALA A 358 -43.32 -3.95 37.93
C ALA A 358 -42.48 -4.39 36.70
N ASP A 359 -41.26 -4.86 36.95
CA ASP A 359 -40.35 -5.68 36.11
C ASP A 359 -39.66 -5.00 34.89
N GLU A 360 -38.36 -4.69 34.97
CA GLU A 360 -37.19 -5.56 34.69
C GLU A 360 -37.22 -6.16 33.26
N GLU A 361 -36.21 -6.03 32.39
CA GLU A 361 -34.79 -5.72 32.57
C GLU A 361 -34.26 -5.24 31.20
N ALA A 362 -33.54 -4.11 31.17
CA ALA A 362 -32.76 -3.69 30.01
C ALA A 362 -31.49 -2.99 30.48
N SER A 363 -30.37 -3.46 29.91
CA SER A 363 -29.19 -2.68 29.56
C SER A 363 -28.37 -2.08 30.71
N THR A 364 -27.15 -2.60 30.89
CA THR A 364 -25.96 -1.72 30.86
C THR A 364 -24.72 -2.49 30.39
N VAL A 365 -24.18 -2.00 29.27
CA VAL A 365 -22.85 -2.30 28.74
C VAL A 365 -21.92 -1.23 29.29
N ALA A 366 -20.96 -1.62 30.14
CA ALA A 366 -19.76 -0.85 30.46
C ALA A 366 -18.71 -1.79 31.09
N ASP A 367 -17.44 -1.39 30.99
CA ASP A 367 -16.24 -2.01 31.57
C ASP A 367 -15.56 -3.15 30.79
N THR A 368 -14.72 -2.77 29.82
CA THR A 368 -13.41 -3.41 29.64
C THR A 368 -12.46 -2.47 28.89
N LEU A 369 -11.81 -1.56 29.60
CA LEU A 369 -10.74 -0.71 29.08
C LEU A 369 -9.78 -0.32 30.20
N GLU A 370 -9.07 -1.29 30.76
CA GLU A 370 -7.89 -1.03 31.60
C GLU A 370 -6.99 -2.27 31.67
N LEU A 371 -5.97 -2.36 30.80
CA LEU A 371 -4.75 -3.19 30.96
C LEU A 371 -3.84 -3.05 29.73
N ALA A 372 -3.21 -1.89 29.58
CA ALA A 372 -2.05 -1.72 28.70
C ALA A 372 -1.20 -0.51 29.13
N SER A 373 -0.76 -0.50 30.39
CA SER A 373 0.17 0.51 30.90
C SER A 373 1.08 -0.06 31.99
N ARG A 374 1.96 -1.01 31.61
CA ARG A 374 3.13 -1.40 32.43
C ARG A 374 4.04 -2.37 31.68
N ALA A 375 5.01 -1.84 30.94
CA ALA A 375 6.23 -2.57 30.56
C ALA A 375 7.30 -1.56 30.12
N SER A 376 7.95 -0.91 31.07
CA SER A 376 9.23 -0.21 30.89
C SER A 376 9.93 -0.23 32.24
N VAL A 377 10.67 -1.30 32.49
CA VAL A 377 11.69 -1.34 33.54
C VAL A 377 12.99 -1.73 32.84
N GLU A 378 14.00 -0.94 33.18
CA GLU A 378 15.35 -0.88 32.67
C GLU A 378 16.10 -2.19 32.92
N ASP A 379 16.95 -2.59 31.98
CA ASP A 379 18.03 -3.55 32.23
C ASP A 379 19.33 -2.96 31.69
N GLU A 380 20.18 -2.50 32.62
CA GLU A 380 21.58 -2.22 32.36
C GLU A 380 22.36 -3.53 32.12
N PRO A 381 23.40 -3.52 31.25
CA PRO A 381 24.23 -4.70 31.03
C PRO A 381 25.29 -4.85 32.14
N PRO A 382 25.52 -6.06 32.69
CA PRO A 382 26.66 -6.27 33.57
C PRO A 382 27.96 -6.44 32.77
N ALA A 383 29.01 -5.90 33.38
CA ALA A 383 30.39 -5.86 32.93
C ALA A 383 30.98 -7.25 32.62
N ALA A 384 31.84 -7.26 31.60
CA ALA A 384 32.71 -8.36 31.26
C ALA A 384 33.66 -8.72 32.41
N LYS A 385 33.75 -10.02 32.73
CA LYS A 385 34.87 -10.61 33.45
C LYS A 385 35.37 -11.83 32.68
N ASP A 386 36.67 -11.84 32.48
CA ASP A 386 37.46 -12.92 31.91
C ASP A 386 37.28 -14.24 32.67
N ALA A 387 37.17 -15.35 31.95
CA ALA A 387 37.55 -16.66 32.43
C ALA A 387 37.78 -17.62 31.26
N GLU A 388 39.04 -18.06 31.15
CA GLU A 388 39.47 -19.22 30.37
C GLU A 388 38.73 -20.50 30.82
N GLY A 389 38.44 -21.40 29.88
CA GLY A 389 37.82 -22.69 30.23
C GLY A 389 37.44 -23.55 29.04
N SER A 390 38.44 -24.25 28.49
CA SER A 390 38.31 -25.38 27.56
C SER A 390 37.34 -26.45 28.09
N LEU A 391 36.31 -26.84 27.30
CA LEU A 391 35.65 -28.16 27.38
C LEU A 391 35.01 -28.53 26.03
N ALA A 392 35.29 -29.75 25.58
CA ALA A 392 34.92 -30.35 24.30
C ALA A 392 33.42 -30.67 24.15
N PRO A 393 32.88 -30.79 22.91
CA PRO A 393 31.47 -31.09 22.69
C PRO A 393 31.15 -32.59 22.82
N ALA A 394 30.10 -32.90 23.58
CA ALA A 394 29.51 -34.22 23.72
C ALA A 394 28.64 -34.60 22.50
N ALA A 395 28.73 -35.86 22.09
CA ALA A 395 28.05 -36.45 20.94
C ALA A 395 26.52 -36.59 21.11
N PRO A 396 25.72 -36.52 20.03
CA PRO A 396 24.27 -36.69 20.08
C PRO A 396 23.84 -38.16 20.24
N LYS A 397 22.82 -38.38 21.09
CA LYS A 397 22.16 -39.68 21.29
C LYS A 397 21.22 -40.02 20.11
N PRO A 398 21.09 -41.30 19.72
CA PRO A 398 20.29 -41.70 18.57
C PRO A 398 18.78 -41.68 18.84
N VAL A 399 18.03 -41.17 17.86
CA VAL A 399 16.56 -41.16 17.83
C VAL A 399 16.05 -42.55 17.44
N ARG A 400 15.13 -43.10 18.25
CA ARG A 400 14.45 -44.39 18.02
C ARG A 400 13.48 -44.28 16.82
N ARG A 401 13.65 -45.15 15.84
CA ARG A 401 12.67 -45.44 14.78
C ARG A 401 11.39 -46.05 15.39
N TRP A 402 10.24 -45.46 15.07
CA TRP A 402 8.94 -46.12 15.21
C TRP A 402 8.55 -46.75 13.87
N ALA A 403 8.31 -48.06 13.88
CA ALA A 403 7.67 -48.81 12.82
C ALA A 403 6.42 -49.48 13.40
N SER A 404 5.25 -49.24 12.80
CA SER A 404 4.07 -50.10 12.85
C SER A 404 3.07 -49.55 11.82
N ARG A 405 2.88 -50.26 10.70
CA ARG A 405 2.01 -51.43 10.45
C ARG A 405 0.66 -50.99 9.86
N ARG A 406 0.49 -51.39 8.60
CA ARG A 406 -0.79 -51.56 7.90
C ARG A 406 -1.74 -52.40 8.75
N ALA A 407 -3.03 -52.04 8.72
CA ALA A 407 -4.14 -52.98 8.80
C ALA A 407 -5.21 -52.50 7.83
N ALA A 408 -5.58 -53.39 6.92
CA ALA A 408 -6.73 -53.29 6.03
C ALA A 408 -7.88 -54.10 6.66
N ALA A 409 -9.10 -53.57 6.60
CA ALA A 409 -10.39 -54.25 6.76
C ALA A 409 -11.48 -53.19 6.48
N ALA A 410 -12.62 -53.42 5.83
CA ALA A 410 -13.23 -54.55 5.15
C ALA A 410 -14.12 -53.95 4.04
#